data_AF-A0A7J2TBW8-F1
#
_entry.id   AF-A0A7J2TBW8-F1
#
_cell.length_a   1.000
_cell.length_b   1.000
_cell.length_c   1.000
_cell.angle_alpha   90.00
_cell.angle_beta   90.00
_cell.angle_gamma   90.00
#
_symmetry.space_group_name_H-M   'P 1'
#
loop_
_entity.id
_entity.type
_entity.pdbx_description
1 polymer ?
#
loop_
_entity_poly.entity_id
_entity_poly.type
_entity_poly.pdbx_seq_one_letter_code
_entity_poly.pdbx_strand_id
1 'polypeptide(L)'
;MCCIIKGFEVRVVGRVEIFALIALASGKNVLFVGAPGVGKTRLAKRLAGEGMPSFEIVTCREGLTYDRLVAYYSSRGGDVSLELGPLTKSLLRYWLSIRLGTKVVPGWIVLDEVNRVNIDVVLGEIFTAMDMEHRMSVKIVTEELLDKVSEYLHNSIDGVVARLGTVVNKANDSVDELVKAFKSFSGVPLPYSYRFLATMNIYDRAQLYRLGHAFVRRFAYIYIPPPYESSATTWSDRLEPKLLASNISKSIYSILTSAGNEIVKQAVKELEIHRHVKSLVESDSPMIYIESPANLATQASEYIRPGELCDKSFKLISYVYGLADEISVELGISPLVDAVKMCIATSILFSKLVTDAELADLMLSSLIIPQLGIIAPRIRAEALLGSEELLKRVKELQKTIEELLGVKSLSYRVLRGLIEA
;
A
#
# COMPACT_ATOMS: atom_id res chain seq x y z
N MET A 1 -9.00 -18.99 8.44
CA MET A 1 -8.07 -18.72 9.57
C MET A 1 -8.43 -17.33 10.09
N CYS A 2 -8.47 -17.06 11.39
CA CYS A 2 -8.83 -15.72 11.87
C CYS A 2 -7.55 -14.93 12.19
N CYS A 3 -7.39 -13.73 11.62
CA CYS A 3 -6.39 -12.79 12.08
C CYS A 3 -7.09 -11.82 13.03
N ILE A 4 -6.69 -11.84 14.31
CA ILE A 4 -7.29 -10.97 15.32
C ILE A 4 -6.56 -9.63 15.29
N ILE A 5 -7.23 -8.60 14.80
CA ILE A 5 -6.77 -7.21 14.87
C ILE A 5 -7.29 -6.63 16.18
N LYS A 6 -6.59 -6.83 17.30
CA LYS A 6 -6.88 -6.21 18.62
C LYS A 6 -8.39 -5.95 18.93
N GLY A 7 -9.26 -6.95 18.73
CA GLY A 7 -10.71 -6.87 18.98
C GLY A 7 -11.61 -6.87 17.73
N PHE A 8 -11.04 -6.74 16.54
CA PHE A 8 -11.71 -6.93 15.25
C PHE A 8 -11.21 -8.24 14.60
N GLU A 9 -12.07 -9.25 14.55
CA GLU A 9 -11.77 -10.51 13.87
C GLU A 9 -11.87 -10.32 12.35
N VAL A 10 -10.72 -10.19 11.69
CA VAL A 10 -10.68 -10.37 10.23
C VAL A 10 -10.62 -11.86 9.98
N ARG A 11 -11.77 -12.40 9.61
CA ARG A 11 -11.85 -13.76 9.09
C ARG A 11 -11.11 -13.79 7.76
N VAL A 12 -9.87 -14.29 7.77
CA VAL A 12 -9.05 -14.47 6.56
C VAL A 12 -9.64 -15.62 5.77
N VAL A 13 -10.16 -15.29 4.58
CA VAL A 13 -10.88 -16.24 3.71
C VAL A 13 -9.98 -16.76 2.59
N GLY A 14 -8.86 -16.09 2.26
CA GLY A 14 -7.97 -16.55 1.20
C GLY A 14 -6.57 -15.91 1.18
N ARG A 15 -5.70 -16.40 0.29
CA ARG A 15 -4.30 -15.98 0.14
C ARG A 15 -4.13 -14.50 -0.20
N VAL A 16 -4.95 -13.99 -1.11
CA VAL A 16 -4.95 -12.58 -1.52
C VAL A 16 -5.14 -11.63 -0.32
N GLU A 17 -5.96 -12.04 0.66
CA GLU A 17 -6.18 -11.25 1.87
C GLU A 17 -4.94 -11.21 2.76
N ILE A 18 -4.24 -12.34 2.93
CA ILE A 18 -2.96 -12.40 3.65
C ILE A 18 -1.93 -11.47 2.98
N PHE A 19 -1.86 -11.53 1.65
CA PHE A 19 -0.94 -10.70 0.87
C PHE A 19 -1.23 -9.20 1.01
N ALA A 20 -2.51 -8.81 1.01
CA ALA A 20 -2.90 -7.43 1.28
C ALA A 20 -2.55 -7.00 2.72
N LEU A 21 -2.77 -7.86 3.72
CA LEU A 21 -2.41 -7.57 5.11
C LEU A 21 -0.90 -7.41 5.30
N ILE A 22 -0.07 -8.21 4.62
CA ILE A 22 1.40 -8.05 4.60
C ILE A 22 1.78 -6.67 4.05
N ALA A 23 1.19 -6.28 2.91
CA ALA A 23 1.45 -4.97 2.33
C ALA A 23 1.05 -3.82 3.27
N LEU A 24 -0.16 -3.87 3.84
CA LEU A 24 -0.65 -2.86 4.78
C LEU A 24 0.24 -2.74 6.02
N ALA A 25 0.66 -3.89 6.58
CA ALA A 25 1.55 -3.97 7.74
C ALA A 25 2.94 -3.38 7.46
N SER A 26 3.41 -3.46 6.21
CA SER A 26 4.69 -2.88 5.78
C SER A 26 4.67 -1.36 5.54
N GLY A 27 3.55 -0.69 5.81
CA GLY A 27 3.40 0.76 5.59
C GLY A 27 2.74 1.15 4.26
N LYS A 28 2.47 0.18 3.37
CA LYS A 28 1.99 0.46 2.01
C LYS A 28 0.48 0.61 1.95
N ASN A 29 0.01 1.42 1.01
CA ASN A 29 -1.37 1.38 0.53
C ASN A 29 -1.54 0.16 -0.41
N VAL A 30 -2.77 -0.25 -0.71
CA VAL A 30 -3.02 -1.44 -1.54
C VAL A 30 -3.90 -1.11 -2.74
N LEU A 31 -3.44 -1.49 -3.93
CA LEU A 31 -4.21 -1.42 -5.17
C LEU A 31 -4.61 -2.83 -5.60
N PHE A 32 -5.90 -3.15 -5.55
CA PHE A 32 -6.44 -4.41 -6.04
C PHE A 32 -6.72 -4.34 -7.54
N VAL A 33 -6.13 -5.24 -8.30
CA VAL A 33 -6.23 -5.23 -9.77
C VAL A 33 -6.68 -6.58 -10.29
N GLY A 34 -7.58 -6.60 -11.26
CA GLY A 34 -8.17 -7.87 -11.73
C GLY A 34 -9.33 -7.66 -12.69
N ALA A 35 -9.83 -8.77 -13.24
CA ALA A 35 -11.00 -8.74 -14.12
C ALA A 35 -12.26 -8.17 -13.41
N PRO A 36 -13.24 -7.61 -14.15
CA PRO A 36 -14.55 -7.31 -13.58
C PRO A 36 -15.14 -8.54 -12.86
N GLY A 37 -15.83 -8.32 -11.73
CA GLY A 37 -16.52 -9.40 -11.02
C GLY A 37 -15.67 -10.30 -10.11
N VAL A 38 -14.34 -10.16 -10.06
CA VAL A 38 -13.47 -11.00 -9.17
C VAL A 38 -13.54 -10.63 -7.67
N GLY A 39 -14.41 -9.68 -7.29
CA GLY A 39 -14.62 -9.32 -5.88
C GLY A 39 -13.65 -8.27 -5.30
N LYS A 40 -12.93 -7.51 -6.14
CA LYS A 40 -11.96 -6.48 -5.72
C LYS A 40 -12.53 -5.48 -4.72
N THR A 41 -13.64 -4.83 -5.08
CA THR A 41 -14.32 -3.84 -4.24
C THR A 41 -14.83 -4.45 -2.94
N ARG A 42 -15.34 -5.69 -2.99
CA ARG A 42 -15.78 -6.40 -1.78
C ARG A 42 -14.63 -6.67 -0.81
N LEU A 43 -13.47 -7.09 -1.32
CA LEU A 43 -12.27 -7.30 -0.51
C LEU A 43 -11.76 -5.97 0.06
N ALA A 44 -11.69 -4.92 -0.77
CA ALA A 44 -11.26 -3.59 -0.34
C ALA A 44 -12.13 -3.05 0.80
N LYS A 45 -13.46 -3.11 0.66
CA LYS A 45 -14.42 -2.68 1.71
C LYS A 45 -14.22 -3.45 3.02
N ARG A 46 -14.09 -4.77 2.95
CA ARG A 46 -13.87 -5.60 4.13
C ARG A 46 -12.56 -5.23 4.85
N LEU A 47 -11.47 -5.12 4.11
CA LEU A 47 -10.16 -4.77 4.67
C LEU A 47 -10.10 -3.33 5.16
N ALA A 48 -10.84 -2.41 4.55
CA ALA A 48 -11.00 -1.03 5.00
C ALA A 48 -11.86 -0.89 6.26
N GLY A 49 -12.49 -1.97 6.72
CA GLY A 49 -13.34 -1.99 7.90
C GLY A 49 -14.73 -1.41 7.64
N GLU A 50 -15.41 -1.86 6.59
CA GLU A 50 -16.82 -1.53 6.35
C GLU A 50 -17.65 -1.67 7.65
N GLY A 51 -18.35 -0.59 8.02
CA GLY A 51 -19.08 -0.48 9.30
C GLY A 51 -18.33 0.29 10.39
N MET A 52 -17.01 0.49 10.26
CA MET A 52 -16.23 1.32 11.20
C MET A 52 -16.50 2.81 10.99
N PRO A 53 -16.28 3.67 12.01
CA PRO A 53 -16.62 5.09 11.90
C PRO A 53 -15.96 5.75 10.71
N SER A 54 -14.66 5.57 10.54
CA SER A 54 -13.85 6.25 9.54
C SER A 54 -13.86 5.60 8.15
N PHE A 55 -14.52 4.44 7.97
CA PHE A 55 -14.68 3.86 6.65
C PHE A 55 -15.40 4.83 5.70
N GLU A 56 -14.83 5.03 4.52
CA GLU A 56 -15.42 5.77 3.41
C GLU A 56 -15.12 5.06 2.09
N ILE A 57 -16.02 5.19 1.12
CA ILE A 57 -15.77 4.75 -0.26
C ILE A 57 -16.04 5.91 -1.22
N VAL A 58 -15.09 6.13 -2.11
CA VAL A 58 -15.18 7.10 -3.19
C VAL A 58 -15.06 6.34 -4.51
N THR A 59 -16.14 6.35 -5.30
CA THR A 59 -16.08 5.86 -6.68
C THR A 59 -15.44 6.92 -7.56
N CYS A 60 -14.28 6.60 -8.13
CA CYS A 60 -13.59 7.46 -9.08
C CYS A 60 -14.34 7.47 -10.42
N ARG A 61 -14.80 8.65 -10.80
CA ARG A 61 -15.52 8.91 -12.05
C ARG A 61 -15.14 10.29 -12.57
N GLU A 62 -15.40 10.54 -13.85
CA GLU A 62 -15.17 11.85 -14.45
C GLU A 62 -15.78 12.97 -13.61
N GLY A 63 -15.00 14.03 -13.39
CA GLY A 63 -15.37 15.17 -12.53
C GLY A 63 -14.99 15.05 -11.05
N LEU A 64 -14.41 13.93 -10.61
CA LEU A 64 -13.73 13.90 -9.30
C LEU A 64 -12.49 14.79 -9.35
N THR A 65 -12.34 15.65 -8.34
CA THR A 65 -11.20 16.58 -8.19
C THR A 65 -10.63 16.49 -6.77
N TYR A 66 -9.46 17.11 -6.56
CA TYR A 66 -8.85 17.25 -5.24
C TYR A 66 -9.79 17.89 -4.22
N ASP A 67 -10.41 19.02 -4.57
CA ASP A 67 -11.36 19.74 -3.68
C ASP A 67 -12.54 18.84 -3.29
N ARG A 68 -13.04 18.03 -4.22
CA ARG A 68 -14.13 17.09 -3.92
C ARG A 68 -13.74 16.02 -2.91
N LEU A 69 -12.45 15.68 -2.78
CA LEU A 69 -11.94 14.80 -1.74
C LEU A 69 -11.75 15.52 -0.40
N VAL A 70 -11.25 16.75 -0.43
CA VAL A 70 -10.83 17.50 0.77
C VAL A 70 -11.94 18.41 1.30
N ALA A 71 -12.31 19.45 0.57
CA ALA A 71 -13.40 20.37 0.91
C ALA A 71 -13.83 21.13 -0.36
N TYR A 72 -15.13 21.35 -0.52
CA TYR A 72 -15.69 21.99 -1.70
C TYR A 72 -16.91 22.83 -1.36
N TYR A 73 -17.16 23.88 -2.15
CA TYR A 73 -18.40 24.64 -2.06
C TYR A 73 -19.54 23.89 -2.77
N SER A 74 -20.68 23.77 -2.10
CA SER A 74 -21.93 23.27 -2.68
C SER A 74 -22.97 24.39 -2.66
N SER A 75 -23.83 24.42 -3.68
CA SER A 75 -24.99 25.31 -3.70
C SER A 75 -26.26 24.47 -3.65
N ARG A 76 -27.12 24.74 -2.66
CA ARG A 76 -28.45 24.14 -2.55
C ARG A 76 -29.47 25.25 -2.31
N GLY A 77 -30.38 25.44 -3.27
CA GLY A 77 -31.47 26.42 -3.13
C GLY A 77 -31.03 27.90 -3.13
N GLY A 78 -29.84 28.22 -3.65
CA GLY A 78 -29.29 29.58 -3.67
C GLY A 78 -28.26 29.86 -2.58
N ASP A 79 -28.24 29.06 -1.51
CA ASP A 79 -27.23 29.17 -0.46
C ASP A 79 -25.96 28.39 -0.84
N VAL A 80 -24.82 29.07 -0.76
CA VAL A 80 -23.50 28.48 -0.96
C VAL A 80 -22.93 28.12 0.40
N SER A 81 -22.57 26.85 0.59
CA SER A 81 -21.97 26.36 1.83
C SER A 81 -20.70 25.57 1.55
N LEU A 82 -19.73 25.69 2.44
CA LEU A 82 -18.51 24.89 2.41
C LEU A 82 -18.77 23.53 3.04
N GLU A 83 -18.55 22.46 2.27
CA GLU A 83 -18.69 21.08 2.72
C GLU A 83 -17.34 20.36 2.77
N LEU A 84 -17.10 19.58 3.82
CA LEU A 84 -15.94 18.69 3.89
C LEU A 84 -16.14 17.49 2.96
N GLY A 85 -15.10 17.13 2.22
CA GLY A 85 -15.07 15.97 1.33
C GLY A 85 -14.93 14.64 2.09
N PRO A 86 -15.11 13.51 1.38
CA PRO A 86 -15.10 12.18 1.97
C PRO A 86 -13.75 11.80 2.58
N LEU A 87 -12.62 12.23 2.00
CA LEU A 87 -11.30 11.97 2.57
C LEU A 87 -11.15 12.68 3.93
N THR A 88 -11.48 13.97 3.99
CA THR A 88 -11.43 14.75 5.23
C THR A 88 -12.34 14.14 6.29
N LYS A 89 -13.58 13.80 5.93
CA LYS A 89 -14.54 13.18 6.85
C LYS A 89 -14.02 11.84 7.40
N SER A 90 -13.48 10.97 6.55
CA SER A 90 -12.84 9.71 6.95
C SER A 90 -11.66 9.95 7.91
N LEU A 91 -10.77 10.86 7.53
CA LEU A 91 -9.55 11.21 8.27
C LEU A 91 -9.87 11.73 9.68
N LEU A 92 -10.82 12.65 9.80
CA LEU A 92 -11.22 13.24 11.08
C LEU A 92 -11.82 12.19 12.02
N ARG A 93 -12.73 11.36 11.50
CA ARG A 93 -13.29 10.25 12.30
C ARG A 93 -12.21 9.25 12.68
N TYR A 94 -11.18 9.06 11.86
CA TYR A 94 -10.08 8.16 12.17
C TYR A 94 -9.22 8.70 13.31
N TRP A 95 -8.82 9.98 13.26
CA TRP A 95 -8.11 10.65 14.35
C TRP A 95 -8.86 10.53 15.68
N LEU A 96 -10.18 10.76 15.65
CA LEU A 96 -11.03 10.60 16.83
C LEU A 96 -11.04 9.14 17.33
N SER A 97 -11.19 8.16 16.44
CA SER A 97 -11.14 6.74 16.80
C SER A 97 -9.82 6.34 17.48
N ILE A 98 -8.67 6.75 16.93
CA ILE A 98 -7.37 6.39 17.53
C ILE A 98 -7.12 7.13 18.84
N ARG A 99 -7.61 8.38 18.98
CA ARG A 99 -7.53 9.16 20.23
C ARG A 99 -8.33 8.51 21.35
N LEU A 100 -9.52 7.98 21.04
CA LEU A 100 -10.40 7.30 21.97
C LEU A 100 -9.86 5.95 22.47
N GLY A 101 -8.65 5.55 22.05
CA GLY A 101 -8.01 4.34 22.51
C GLY A 101 -8.68 3.07 22.00
N THR A 102 -9.59 3.18 21.02
CA THR A 102 -10.09 2.00 20.32
C THR A 102 -8.98 1.49 19.44
N LYS A 103 -8.27 0.50 19.96
CA LYS A 103 -7.15 -0.20 19.35
C LYS A 103 -7.37 -0.36 17.84
N VAL A 104 -6.68 0.48 17.07
CA VAL A 104 -6.57 0.59 15.60
C VAL A 104 -7.39 -0.45 14.83
N VAL A 105 -8.70 -0.20 14.74
CA VAL A 105 -9.59 -0.94 13.86
C VAL A 105 -9.48 -0.31 12.47
N PRO A 106 -9.41 -1.10 11.38
CA PRO A 106 -9.40 -0.53 10.04
C PRO A 106 -10.61 0.38 9.85
N GLY A 107 -10.36 1.60 9.39
CA GLY A 107 -11.38 2.60 9.15
C GLY A 107 -10.87 3.53 8.07
N TRP A 108 -10.66 2.94 6.91
CA TRP A 108 -9.86 3.51 5.84
C TRP A 108 -10.73 3.93 4.67
N ILE A 109 -10.12 4.69 3.76
CA ILE A 109 -10.78 5.09 2.52
C ILE A 109 -10.54 4.05 1.42
N VAL A 110 -11.61 3.73 0.70
CA VAL A 110 -11.57 2.95 -0.54
C VAL A 110 -11.76 3.89 -1.73
N LEU A 111 -10.80 3.92 -2.65
CA LEU A 111 -10.88 4.58 -3.95
C LEU A 111 -11.23 3.54 -5.01
N ASP A 112 -12.50 3.44 -5.37
CA ASP A 112 -12.99 2.42 -6.30
C ASP A 112 -12.83 2.90 -7.75
N GLU A 113 -12.33 2.04 -8.64
CA GLU A 113 -12.16 2.32 -10.07
C GLU A 113 -11.22 3.50 -10.39
N VAL A 114 -10.04 3.53 -9.74
CA VAL A 114 -9.08 4.66 -9.84
C VAL A 114 -8.59 4.97 -11.25
N ASN A 115 -8.71 4.01 -12.17
CA ASN A 115 -8.34 4.15 -13.58
C ASN A 115 -9.32 4.99 -14.41
N ARG A 116 -10.51 5.32 -13.88
CA ARG A 116 -11.52 6.17 -14.55
C ARG A 116 -11.26 7.67 -14.45
N VAL A 117 -10.22 8.07 -13.74
CA VAL A 117 -9.83 9.47 -13.56
C VAL A 117 -8.32 9.61 -13.67
N ASN A 118 -7.85 10.83 -13.93
CA ASN A 118 -6.44 11.15 -13.73
C ASN A 118 -6.16 11.20 -12.22
N ILE A 119 -5.88 10.03 -11.64
CA ILE A 119 -5.72 9.88 -10.19
C ILE A 119 -4.56 10.72 -9.65
N ASP A 120 -3.57 11.01 -10.50
CA ASP A 120 -2.43 11.85 -10.14
C ASP A 120 -2.87 13.30 -9.83
N VAL A 121 -3.79 13.81 -10.65
CA VAL A 121 -4.38 15.14 -10.45
C VAL A 121 -5.36 15.15 -9.28
N VAL A 122 -6.16 14.09 -9.14
CA VAL A 122 -7.18 13.99 -8.08
C VAL A 122 -6.55 13.97 -6.69
N LEU A 123 -5.45 13.23 -6.51
CA LEU A 123 -4.79 13.15 -5.21
C LEU A 123 -3.87 14.35 -4.94
N GLY A 124 -3.26 14.97 -5.96
CA GLY A 124 -2.47 16.19 -5.80
C GLY A 124 -1.45 16.08 -4.65
N GLU A 125 -1.54 17.00 -3.68
CA GLU A 125 -0.62 17.04 -2.52
C GLU A 125 -0.76 15.85 -1.56
N ILE A 126 -1.87 15.10 -1.61
CA ILE A 126 -2.09 13.90 -0.80
C ILE A 126 -1.01 12.85 -1.10
N PHE A 127 -0.44 12.81 -2.31
CA PHE A 127 0.65 11.87 -2.63
C PHE A 127 1.85 12.01 -1.72
N THR A 128 2.24 13.25 -1.43
CA THR A 128 3.38 13.53 -0.56
C THR A 128 3.08 13.02 0.84
N ALA A 129 1.84 13.23 1.33
CA ALA A 129 1.40 12.72 2.63
C ALA A 129 1.29 11.18 2.69
N MET A 130 1.19 10.46 1.57
CA MET A 130 1.15 8.99 1.60
C MET A 130 2.49 8.38 2.00
N ASP A 131 3.61 9.08 1.72
CA ASP A 131 4.95 8.68 2.13
C ASP A 131 5.11 8.89 3.64
N MET A 132 5.56 7.85 4.36
CA MET A 132 5.55 7.83 5.83
C MET A 132 6.32 9.01 6.44
N GLU A 133 7.47 9.37 5.90
CA GLU A 133 8.29 10.49 6.41
C GLU A 133 7.62 11.86 6.31
N HIS A 134 6.59 12.00 5.47
CA HIS A 134 5.91 13.28 5.21
C HIS A 134 4.51 13.37 5.83
N ARG A 135 4.02 12.30 6.45
CA ARG A 135 2.68 12.23 7.05
C ARG A 135 2.43 13.30 8.11
N MET A 136 3.46 13.60 8.88
CA MET A 136 3.47 14.62 9.93
C MET A 136 4.14 15.93 9.47
N SER A 137 4.29 16.18 8.17
CA SER A 137 4.72 17.50 7.66
C SER A 137 3.73 18.07 6.65
N VAL A 138 3.00 17.22 5.94
CA VAL A 138 1.96 17.61 4.99
C VAL A 138 0.60 17.69 5.69
N LYS A 139 -0.13 18.77 5.42
CA LYS A 139 -1.47 19.00 5.95
C LYS A 139 -2.48 18.65 4.88
N ILE A 140 -3.33 17.67 5.13
CA ILE A 140 -4.43 17.29 4.23
C ILE A 140 -5.52 18.37 4.26
N VAL A 141 -5.74 18.94 5.45
CA VAL A 141 -6.69 20.03 5.67
C VAL A 141 -5.90 21.21 6.23
N THR A 142 -6.07 22.38 5.61
CA THR A 142 -5.36 23.61 5.99
C THR A 142 -5.95 24.25 7.26
N GLU A 143 -5.19 25.15 7.87
CA GLU A 143 -5.58 25.87 9.08
C GLU A 143 -6.91 26.65 8.93
N GLU A 144 -7.17 27.20 7.75
CA GLU A 144 -8.38 27.97 7.42
C GLU A 144 -9.68 27.17 7.59
N LEU A 145 -9.61 25.84 7.51
CA LEU A 145 -10.76 24.95 7.63
C LEU A 145 -10.96 24.40 9.05
N LEU A 146 -10.11 24.77 10.02
CA LEU A 146 -10.15 24.16 11.36
C LEU A 146 -11.43 24.43 12.14
N ASP A 147 -12.10 25.56 11.92
CA ASP A 147 -13.39 25.83 12.54
C ASP A 147 -14.46 24.85 12.01
N LYS A 148 -14.45 24.57 10.70
CA LYS A 148 -15.33 23.58 10.08
C LYS A 148 -14.98 22.16 10.51
N VAL A 149 -13.70 21.86 10.70
CA VAL A 149 -13.22 20.59 11.25
C VAL A 149 -13.76 20.38 12.67
N SER A 150 -13.68 21.40 13.53
CA SER A 150 -14.19 21.35 14.90
C SER A 150 -15.70 21.09 14.91
N GLU A 151 -16.47 21.85 14.13
CA GLU A 151 -17.92 21.66 13.98
C GLU A 151 -18.25 20.22 13.55
N TYR A 152 -17.55 19.71 12.52
CA TYR A 152 -17.77 18.37 12.01
C TYR A 152 -17.46 17.27 13.04
N LEU A 153 -16.36 17.39 13.77
CA LEU A 153 -15.95 16.41 14.78
C LEU A 153 -16.97 16.31 15.91
N HIS A 154 -17.42 17.45 16.45
CA HIS A 154 -18.46 17.49 17.49
C HIS A 154 -19.75 16.82 17.00
N ASN A 155 -20.20 17.15 15.78
CA ASN A 155 -21.38 16.54 15.19
C ASN A 155 -21.22 15.04 14.85
N SER A 156 -19.99 14.54 14.79
CA SER A 156 -19.68 13.14 14.48
C SER A 156 -19.55 12.25 15.73
N ILE A 157 -19.54 12.83 16.93
CA ILE A 157 -19.30 12.11 18.19
C ILE A 157 -20.26 10.93 18.34
N ASP A 158 -21.56 11.16 18.25
CA ASP A 158 -22.55 10.10 18.47
C ASP A 158 -22.38 8.93 17.50
N GLY A 159 -22.15 9.23 16.22
CA GLY A 159 -21.92 8.20 15.20
C GLY A 159 -20.63 7.41 15.41
N VAL A 160 -19.57 8.08 15.85
CA VAL A 160 -18.29 7.43 16.17
C VAL A 160 -18.43 6.57 17.43
N VAL A 161 -19.03 7.13 18.49
CA VAL A 161 -19.22 6.45 19.78
C VAL A 161 -20.10 5.20 19.64
N ALA A 162 -21.20 5.29 18.90
CA ALA A 162 -22.11 4.18 18.67
C ALA A 162 -21.44 3.00 17.94
N ARG A 163 -20.58 3.28 16.95
CA ARG A 163 -19.85 2.24 16.20
C ARG A 163 -18.68 1.66 16.98
N LEU A 164 -18.05 2.46 17.85
CA LEU A 164 -16.91 2.04 18.67
C LEU A 164 -17.31 1.39 20.00
N GLY A 165 -18.55 1.56 20.45
CA GLY A 165 -19.01 1.06 21.75
C GLY A 165 -18.35 1.75 22.95
N THR A 166 -18.04 3.05 22.84
CA THR A 166 -17.39 3.85 23.91
C THR A 166 -18.39 4.80 24.60
N VAL A 167 -17.92 5.71 25.47
CA VAL A 167 -18.75 6.66 26.23
C VAL A 167 -18.61 8.09 25.67
N VAL A 168 -19.74 8.79 25.47
CA VAL A 168 -19.83 10.13 24.85
C VAL A 168 -18.96 11.18 25.55
N ASN A 169 -18.95 11.24 26.89
CA ASN A 169 -18.19 12.26 27.62
C ASN A 169 -16.68 12.22 27.30
N LYS A 170 -16.10 11.02 27.17
CA LYS A 170 -14.69 10.86 26.77
C LYS A 170 -14.42 11.37 25.35
N ALA A 171 -15.43 11.33 24.48
CA ALA A 171 -15.32 11.76 23.10
C ALA A 171 -15.33 13.27 22.94
N ASN A 172 -16.10 14.02 23.75
CA ASN A 172 -16.04 15.47 23.75
C ASN A 172 -14.63 15.97 24.12
N ASP A 173 -14.09 15.51 25.26
CA ASP A 173 -12.74 15.87 25.70
C ASP A 173 -11.68 15.51 24.64
N SER A 174 -11.83 14.35 23.99
CA SER A 174 -10.93 13.90 22.92
C SER A 174 -10.99 14.78 21.67
N VAL A 175 -12.17 15.32 21.32
CA VAL A 175 -12.33 16.25 20.19
C VAL A 175 -11.62 17.57 20.49
N ASP A 176 -11.80 18.13 21.68
CA ASP A 176 -11.16 19.39 22.06
C ASP A 176 -9.64 19.30 22.04
N GLU A 177 -9.09 18.20 22.57
CA GLU A 177 -7.65 17.93 22.52
C GLU A 177 -7.13 17.77 21.08
N LEU A 178 -7.87 17.07 20.22
CA LEU A 178 -7.50 16.91 18.81
C LEU A 178 -7.53 18.24 18.07
N VAL A 179 -8.56 19.06 18.26
CA VAL A 179 -8.65 20.39 17.64
C VAL A 179 -7.48 21.26 18.10
N LYS A 180 -7.12 21.21 19.39
CA LYS A 180 -5.92 21.89 19.90
C LYS A 180 -4.64 21.38 19.23
N ALA A 181 -4.49 20.06 19.07
CA ALA A 181 -3.35 19.47 18.40
C ALA A 181 -3.25 19.88 16.92
N PHE A 182 -4.38 19.92 16.19
CA PHE A 182 -4.43 20.38 14.81
C PHE A 182 -4.05 21.86 14.67
N LYS A 183 -4.47 22.71 15.62
CA LYS A 183 -4.04 24.13 15.66
C LYS A 183 -2.54 24.25 15.85
N SER A 184 -1.95 23.51 16.79
CA SER A 184 -0.49 23.47 16.98
C SER A 184 0.27 22.96 15.75
N PHE A 185 -0.40 22.24 14.87
CA PHE A 185 0.14 21.69 13.63
C PHE A 185 -0.18 22.55 12.39
N SER A 186 -0.95 23.63 12.54
CA SER A 186 -1.48 24.45 11.43
C SER A 186 -2.23 23.63 10.38
N GLY A 187 -3.02 22.65 10.82
CA GLY A 187 -3.83 21.81 9.94
C GLY A 187 -3.98 20.37 10.42
N VAL A 188 -4.55 19.52 9.56
CA VAL A 188 -4.80 18.10 9.87
C VAL A 188 -3.81 17.23 9.07
N PRO A 189 -2.85 16.55 9.73
CA PRO A 189 -1.95 15.61 9.07
C PRO A 189 -2.63 14.25 8.83
N LEU A 190 -1.92 13.37 8.11
CA LEU A 190 -2.34 11.99 7.90
C LEU A 190 -1.75 11.09 9.00
N PRO A 191 -2.54 10.28 9.74
CA PRO A 191 -2.01 9.32 10.71
C PRO A 191 -1.10 8.28 10.05
N TYR A 192 -0.07 7.82 10.75
CA TYR A 192 0.83 6.75 10.28
C TYR A 192 0.10 5.43 10.02
N SER A 193 -0.97 5.15 10.76
CA SER A 193 -1.78 3.93 10.63
C SER A 193 -2.86 4.04 9.55
N TYR A 194 -3.15 5.23 9.02
CA TYR A 194 -4.19 5.42 7.99
C TYR A 194 -3.75 4.83 6.65
N ARG A 195 -4.67 4.23 5.89
CA ARG A 195 -4.38 3.60 4.60
C ARG A 195 -5.40 3.98 3.54
N PHE A 196 -4.95 3.88 2.31
CA PHE A 196 -5.77 3.95 1.11
C PHE A 196 -5.84 2.55 0.52
N LEU A 197 -7.06 2.10 0.20
CA LEU A 197 -7.27 0.92 -0.61
C LEU A 197 -7.86 1.37 -1.92
N ALA A 198 -7.37 0.83 -3.02
CA ALA A 198 -7.81 1.20 -4.35
C ALA A 198 -8.21 -0.03 -5.16
N THR A 199 -9.07 0.14 -6.15
CA THR A 199 -9.42 -0.93 -7.09
C THR A 199 -9.23 -0.48 -8.54
N MET A 200 -8.83 -1.41 -9.40
CA MET A 200 -8.64 -1.16 -10.83
C MET A 200 -9.07 -2.37 -11.67
N ASN A 201 -9.75 -2.09 -12.78
CA ASN A 201 -10.07 -3.08 -13.82
C ASN A 201 -8.97 -3.10 -14.89
N ILE A 202 -8.66 -4.29 -15.42
CA ILE A 202 -7.58 -4.49 -16.42
C ILE A 202 -8.11 -4.44 -17.87
N TYR A 203 -9.39 -4.78 -18.07
CA TYR A 203 -9.97 -4.95 -19.42
C TYR A 203 -10.50 -3.67 -20.06
N ASP A 204 -10.61 -2.60 -19.30
CA ASP A 204 -11.20 -1.33 -19.74
C ASP A 204 -10.16 -0.53 -20.57
N ARG A 205 -9.76 -1.08 -21.72
CA ARG A 205 -8.61 -0.61 -22.52
C ARG A 205 -8.86 0.66 -23.35
N ALA A 206 -10.11 1.11 -23.51
CA ALA A 206 -10.44 2.14 -24.50
C ALA A 206 -10.65 3.58 -23.96
N GLN A 207 -10.85 3.77 -22.65
CA GLN A 207 -11.28 5.08 -22.09
C GLN A 207 -10.66 5.42 -20.71
N LEU A 208 -9.58 4.74 -20.32
CA LEU A 208 -9.04 4.88 -18.97
C LEU A 208 -7.69 5.57 -18.93
N TYR A 209 -7.46 6.32 -17.86
CA TYR A 209 -6.19 6.95 -17.58
C TYR A 209 -5.18 5.89 -17.15
N ARG A 210 -3.96 6.00 -17.70
CA ARG A 210 -2.83 5.19 -17.22
C ARG A 210 -2.44 5.68 -15.83
N LEU A 211 -2.15 4.73 -14.93
CA LEU A 211 -1.61 5.07 -13.62
C LEU A 211 -0.21 5.66 -13.77
N GLY A 212 0.04 6.79 -13.14
CA GLY A 212 1.37 7.38 -13.11
C GLY A 212 2.30 6.63 -12.17
N HIS A 213 3.60 6.83 -12.40
CA HIS A 213 4.66 6.19 -11.59
C HIS A 213 4.58 6.61 -10.12
N ALA A 214 4.15 7.85 -9.84
CA ALA A 214 3.97 8.34 -8.48
C ALA A 214 2.92 7.53 -7.71
N PHE A 215 1.79 7.21 -8.34
CA PHE A 215 0.74 6.38 -7.75
C PHE A 215 1.22 4.94 -7.55
N VAL A 216 1.77 4.31 -8.58
CA VAL A 216 2.22 2.91 -8.53
C VAL A 216 3.26 2.69 -7.43
N ARG A 217 4.17 3.65 -7.20
CA ARG A 217 5.17 3.56 -6.13
C ARG A 217 4.55 3.48 -4.72
N ARG A 218 3.41 4.15 -4.49
CA ARG A 218 2.81 4.32 -3.14
C ARG A 218 1.79 3.24 -2.78
N PHE A 219 1.42 2.41 -3.76
CA PHE A 219 0.49 1.31 -3.61
C PHE A 219 1.19 -0.01 -3.93
N ALA A 220 1.03 -1.02 -3.07
CA ALA A 220 1.35 -2.39 -3.41
C ALA A 220 0.29 -2.92 -4.39
N TYR A 221 0.74 -3.41 -5.54
CA TYR A 221 -0.15 -3.96 -6.57
C TYR A 221 -0.54 -5.39 -6.22
N ILE A 222 -1.81 -5.66 -5.96
CA ILE A 222 -2.30 -7.00 -5.61
C ILE A 222 -3.23 -7.49 -6.72
N TYR A 223 -2.71 -8.40 -7.56
CA TYR A 223 -3.52 -9.04 -8.59
C TYR A 223 -4.50 -10.04 -7.97
N ILE A 224 -5.78 -9.89 -8.29
CA ILE A 224 -6.84 -10.81 -7.90
C ILE A 224 -7.17 -11.69 -9.11
N PRO A 225 -6.77 -12.97 -9.07
CA PRO A 225 -7.07 -13.89 -10.16
C PRO A 225 -8.56 -14.20 -10.24
N PRO A 226 -9.07 -14.61 -11.42
CA PRO A 226 -10.41 -15.16 -11.55
C PRO A 226 -10.65 -16.34 -10.59
N PRO A 227 -11.90 -16.57 -10.13
CA PRO A 227 -12.18 -17.56 -9.09
C PRO A 227 -11.88 -19.02 -9.50
N TYR A 228 -11.77 -19.30 -10.80
CA TYR A 228 -11.41 -20.62 -11.34
C TYR A 228 -9.88 -20.83 -11.43
N GLU A 229 -9.06 -19.81 -11.15
CA GLU A 229 -7.61 -19.91 -11.18
C GLU A 229 -7.03 -19.90 -9.76
N SER A 230 -6.12 -20.82 -9.47
CA SER A 230 -5.36 -20.78 -8.22
C SER A 230 -4.10 -19.93 -8.37
N SER A 231 -3.69 -19.24 -7.29
CA SER A 231 -2.42 -18.51 -7.18
C SER A 231 -1.32 -19.41 -6.62
N ALA A 232 -1.22 -20.65 -7.11
CA ALA A 232 -0.26 -21.62 -6.62
C ALA A 232 1.16 -21.23 -7.06
N THR A 233 2.10 -21.24 -6.12
CA THR A 233 3.50 -20.88 -6.34
C THR A 233 4.38 -22.12 -6.20
N THR A 234 5.33 -22.29 -7.10
CA THR A 234 6.40 -23.29 -7.00
C THR A 234 7.74 -22.61 -6.69
N TRP A 235 8.80 -23.39 -6.49
CA TRP A 235 10.17 -22.86 -6.47
C TRP A 235 11.12 -23.87 -7.11
N SER A 236 11.95 -23.42 -8.05
CA SER A 236 12.95 -24.25 -8.70
C SER A 236 14.33 -24.04 -8.09
N ASP A 237 14.73 -24.95 -7.19
CA ASP A 237 16.07 -24.91 -6.56
C ASP A 237 17.20 -25.00 -7.60
N ARG A 238 16.94 -25.57 -8.79
CA ARG A 238 17.89 -25.62 -9.90
C ARG A 238 18.22 -24.24 -10.47
N LEU A 239 17.24 -23.33 -10.47
CA LEU A 239 17.41 -21.97 -10.99
C LEU A 239 17.91 -20.98 -9.95
N GLU A 240 17.73 -21.28 -8.67
CA GLU A 240 18.11 -20.39 -7.57
C GLU A 240 19.58 -19.90 -7.64
N PRO A 241 20.59 -20.74 -7.94
CA PRO A 241 21.97 -20.25 -8.07
C PRO A 241 22.16 -19.23 -9.19
N LYS A 242 21.31 -19.25 -10.24
CA LYS A 242 21.40 -18.31 -11.36
C LYS A 242 20.90 -16.92 -11.01
N LEU A 243 20.06 -16.77 -9.97
CA LEU A 243 19.53 -15.47 -9.55
C LEU A 243 20.63 -14.50 -9.11
N LEU A 244 21.74 -15.04 -8.60
CA LEU A 244 22.92 -14.29 -8.17
C LEU A 244 24.10 -14.46 -9.15
N ALA A 245 23.84 -14.67 -10.44
CA ALA A 245 24.91 -14.84 -11.42
C ALA A 245 25.66 -13.53 -11.72
N SER A 246 24.94 -12.42 -11.86
CA SER A 246 25.54 -11.10 -12.18
C SER A 246 26.11 -10.41 -10.94
N ASN A 247 27.09 -9.53 -11.16
CA ASN A 247 27.69 -8.73 -10.08
C ASN A 247 26.68 -7.79 -9.43
N ILE A 248 25.75 -7.24 -10.22
CA ILE A 248 24.69 -6.36 -9.72
C ILE A 248 23.74 -7.14 -8.79
N SER A 249 23.28 -8.32 -9.22
CA SER A 249 22.42 -9.16 -8.36
C SER A 249 23.11 -9.53 -7.04
N LYS A 250 24.40 -9.88 -7.07
CA LYS A 250 25.17 -10.16 -5.83
C LYS A 250 25.27 -8.93 -4.93
N SER A 251 25.51 -7.76 -5.52
CA SER A 251 25.61 -6.50 -4.78
C SER A 251 24.28 -6.14 -4.09
N ILE A 252 23.17 -6.15 -4.83
CA ILE A 252 21.84 -5.87 -4.28
C ILE A 252 21.47 -6.88 -3.20
N TYR A 253 21.74 -8.17 -3.41
CA TYR A 253 21.47 -9.20 -2.41
C TYR A 253 22.26 -8.94 -1.13
N SER A 254 23.56 -8.65 -1.23
CA SER A 254 24.40 -8.31 -0.08
C SER A 254 23.92 -7.08 0.68
N ILE A 255 23.31 -6.12 -0.01
CA ILE A 255 22.72 -4.93 0.61
C ILE A 255 21.48 -5.34 1.42
N LEU A 256 20.56 -6.12 0.82
CA LEU A 256 19.30 -6.53 1.46
C LEU A 256 19.52 -7.43 2.68
N THR A 257 20.58 -8.24 2.68
CA THR A 257 20.90 -9.16 3.79
C THR A 257 21.85 -8.58 4.83
N SER A 258 22.19 -7.28 4.75
CA SER A 258 23.13 -6.63 5.67
C SER A 258 22.43 -5.63 6.58
N ALA A 259 22.31 -5.97 7.87
CA ALA A 259 21.67 -5.11 8.87
C ALA A 259 22.35 -3.73 9.02
N GLY A 260 23.64 -3.63 8.70
CA GLY A 260 24.39 -2.38 8.72
C GLY A 260 24.18 -1.49 7.49
N ASN A 261 23.47 -1.97 6.47
CA ASN A 261 23.22 -1.21 5.25
C ASN A 261 22.13 -0.15 5.44
N GLU A 262 22.30 1.01 4.80
CA GLU A 262 21.35 2.13 4.88
C GLU A 262 19.94 1.78 4.40
N ILE A 263 19.78 0.89 3.42
CA ILE A 263 18.45 0.44 2.97
C ILE A 263 17.70 -0.28 4.09
N VAL A 264 18.39 -1.16 4.82
CA VAL A 264 17.80 -1.91 5.93
C VAL A 264 17.53 -0.98 7.11
N LYS A 265 18.48 -0.10 7.46
CA LYS A 265 18.28 0.91 8.51
C LYS A 265 17.10 1.82 8.21
N GLN A 266 16.95 2.27 6.96
CA GLN A 266 15.84 3.09 6.52
C GLN A 266 14.50 2.33 6.65
N ALA A 267 14.46 1.06 6.26
CA ALA A 267 13.25 0.24 6.42
C ALA A 267 12.84 0.09 7.90
N VAL A 268 13.80 -0.17 8.79
CA VAL A 268 13.54 -0.24 10.25
C VAL A 268 13.08 1.12 10.78
N LYS A 269 13.75 2.21 10.40
CA LYS A 269 13.39 3.58 10.80
C LYS A 269 11.97 3.95 10.37
N GLU A 270 11.56 3.60 9.15
CA GLU A 270 10.19 3.86 8.67
C GLU A 270 9.13 3.05 9.43
N LEU A 271 9.44 1.80 9.80
CA LEU A 271 8.56 0.97 10.64
C LEU A 271 8.54 1.42 12.10
N GLU A 272 9.56 2.15 12.56
CA GLU A 272 9.65 2.73 13.90
C GLU A 272 9.42 4.24 13.92
N ILE A 273 8.85 4.82 12.84
CA ILE A 273 8.79 6.28 12.68
C ILE A 273 8.13 7.01 13.86
N HIS A 274 7.12 6.40 14.47
CA HIS A 274 6.42 6.89 15.67
C HIS A 274 7.34 7.09 16.90
N ARG A 275 8.50 6.41 16.97
CA ARG A 275 9.51 6.58 18.03
C ARG A 275 10.40 7.80 17.80
N HIS A 276 10.59 8.18 16.54
CA HIS A 276 11.48 9.26 16.14
C HIS A 276 10.73 10.56 15.84
N VAL A 277 9.48 10.46 15.43
CA VAL A 277 8.59 11.57 15.09
C VAL A 277 7.28 11.37 15.83
N LYS A 278 7.00 12.23 16.80
CA LYS A 278 5.76 12.18 17.58
C LYS A 278 4.56 12.38 16.65
N SER A 279 3.64 11.41 16.66
CA SER A 279 2.30 11.60 16.11
C SER A 279 1.47 12.51 17.03
N LEU A 280 0.28 12.93 16.57
CA LEU A 280 -0.66 13.68 17.41
C LEU A 280 -1.21 12.82 18.57
N VAL A 281 -1.20 11.49 18.40
CA VAL A 281 -1.69 10.53 19.40
C VAL A 281 -0.67 9.39 19.53
N GLU A 282 -0.34 9.00 20.76
CA GLU A 282 0.66 7.94 21.04
C GLU A 282 0.28 6.56 20.46
N SER A 283 -1.01 6.30 20.26
CA SER A 283 -1.52 5.04 19.71
C SER A 283 -1.36 4.91 18.20
N ASP A 284 -0.92 5.97 17.49
CA ASP A 284 -0.75 5.96 16.04
C ASP A 284 0.57 5.28 15.64
N SER A 285 0.45 4.00 15.26
CA SER A 285 1.57 3.16 14.83
C SER A 285 1.58 2.96 13.31
N PRO A 286 2.75 3.02 12.65
CA PRO A 286 2.88 2.66 11.24
C PRO A 286 2.53 1.18 10.98
N MET A 287 2.80 0.30 11.95
CA MET A 287 2.43 -1.11 11.89
C MET A 287 1.03 -1.28 12.47
N ILE A 288 0.03 -1.45 11.60
CA ILE A 288 -1.39 -1.48 11.99
C ILE A 288 -1.73 -2.69 12.87
N TYR A 289 -1.04 -3.83 12.68
CA TYR A 289 -1.38 -5.10 13.33
C TYR A 289 -0.44 -5.51 14.46
N ILE A 290 0.60 -4.72 14.74
CA ILE A 290 1.58 -5.03 15.81
C ILE A 290 1.71 -3.83 16.72
N GLU A 291 1.69 -4.07 18.03
CA GLU A 291 2.34 -3.14 18.94
C GLU A 291 3.83 -3.18 18.63
N SER A 292 4.39 -2.06 18.16
CA SER A 292 5.80 -1.97 17.79
C SER A 292 6.69 -2.67 18.82
N PRO A 293 7.38 -3.77 18.46
CA PRO A 293 8.18 -4.52 19.42
C PRO A 293 9.33 -3.64 19.90
N ALA A 294 9.62 -3.61 21.20
CA ALA A 294 10.61 -2.71 21.81
C ALA A 294 11.99 -2.74 21.11
N ASN A 295 12.32 -3.82 20.39
CA ASN A 295 13.60 -4.00 19.70
C ASN A 295 13.45 -4.50 18.23
N LEU A 296 12.83 -3.71 17.36
CA LEU A 296 12.64 -4.08 15.94
C LEU A 296 13.97 -4.23 15.20
N ALA A 297 14.95 -3.37 15.47
CA ALA A 297 16.25 -3.39 14.81
C ALA A 297 17.00 -4.73 15.00
N THR A 298 17.04 -5.25 16.23
CA THR A 298 17.65 -6.57 16.48
C THR A 298 16.88 -7.68 15.78
N GLN A 299 15.54 -7.69 15.86
CA GLN A 299 14.71 -8.70 15.19
C GLN A 299 14.88 -8.66 13.66
N ALA A 300 14.90 -7.47 13.07
CA ALA A 300 15.14 -7.29 11.65
C ALA A 300 16.47 -7.92 11.21
N SER A 301 17.53 -7.78 12.02
CA SER A 301 18.84 -8.38 11.74
C SER A 301 18.84 -9.92 11.74
N GLU A 302 17.85 -10.55 12.38
CA GLU A 302 17.65 -11.99 12.33
C GLU A 302 16.87 -12.36 11.08
N TYR A 303 15.78 -11.66 10.77
CA TYR A 303 14.87 -12.00 9.68
C TYR A 303 15.45 -11.82 8.26
N ILE A 304 16.42 -10.93 8.08
CA ILE A 304 16.99 -10.64 6.75
C ILE A 304 18.19 -11.54 6.39
N ARG A 305 18.58 -12.48 7.26
CA ARG A 305 19.77 -13.31 7.04
C ARG A 305 19.55 -14.29 5.87
N PRO A 306 20.63 -14.67 5.16
CA PRO A 306 20.57 -15.77 4.20
C PRO A 306 20.00 -17.04 4.85
N GLY A 307 19.12 -17.76 4.15
CA GLY A 307 18.44 -18.96 4.63
C GLY A 307 17.18 -18.73 5.46
N GLU A 308 16.84 -17.48 5.82
CA GLU A 308 15.60 -17.14 6.52
C GLU A 308 14.43 -16.96 5.54
N LEU A 309 13.23 -16.68 6.09
CA LEU A 309 11.95 -16.60 5.34
C LEU A 309 11.95 -15.67 4.11
N CYS A 310 12.88 -14.72 4.01
CA CYS A 310 12.92 -13.75 2.92
C CYS A 310 14.06 -13.98 1.93
N ASP A 311 14.84 -15.05 2.09
CA ASP A 311 16.04 -15.28 1.30
C ASP A 311 15.73 -15.43 -0.20
N LYS A 312 14.74 -16.27 -0.55
CA LYS A 312 14.30 -16.44 -1.95
C LYS A 312 13.74 -15.13 -2.51
N SER A 313 13.01 -14.38 -1.69
CA SER A 313 12.48 -13.07 -2.05
C SER A 313 13.60 -12.08 -2.43
N PHE A 314 14.64 -11.98 -1.61
CA PHE A 314 15.77 -11.08 -1.86
C PHE A 314 16.62 -11.51 -3.05
N LYS A 315 16.85 -12.82 -3.23
CA LYS A 315 17.52 -13.36 -4.43
C LYS A 315 16.78 -12.99 -5.71
N LEU A 316 15.46 -13.18 -5.71
CA LEU A 316 14.62 -12.90 -6.88
C LEU A 316 14.52 -11.41 -7.20
N ILE A 317 14.33 -10.55 -6.19
CA ILE A 317 14.35 -9.09 -6.39
C ILE A 317 15.72 -8.66 -6.94
N SER A 318 16.81 -9.15 -6.37
CA SER A 318 18.17 -8.82 -6.81
C SER A 318 18.41 -9.22 -8.26
N TYR A 319 17.93 -10.39 -8.67
CA TYR A 319 17.96 -10.85 -10.05
C TYR A 319 17.26 -9.89 -11.01
N VAL A 320 16.06 -9.43 -10.65
CA VAL A 320 15.30 -8.50 -11.51
C VAL A 320 15.94 -7.12 -11.56
N TYR A 321 16.59 -6.64 -10.50
CA TYR A 321 17.41 -5.42 -10.54
C TYR A 321 18.61 -5.57 -11.48
N GLY A 322 19.30 -6.71 -11.44
CA GLY A 322 20.38 -7.01 -12.37
C GLY A 322 19.90 -7.00 -13.84
N LEU A 323 18.75 -7.61 -14.12
CA LEU A 323 18.17 -7.58 -15.46
C LEU A 323 17.71 -6.18 -15.89
N ALA A 324 17.14 -5.39 -14.97
CA ALA A 324 16.68 -4.04 -15.25
C ALA A 324 17.82 -3.15 -15.75
N ASP A 325 19.02 -3.27 -15.14
CA ASP A 325 20.23 -2.60 -15.61
C ASP A 325 20.58 -2.99 -17.05
N GLU A 326 20.55 -4.29 -17.36
CA GLU A 326 20.87 -4.79 -18.70
C GLU A 326 19.88 -4.31 -19.80
N ILE A 327 18.64 -3.98 -19.45
CA ILE A 327 17.63 -3.41 -20.37
C ILE A 327 17.55 -1.88 -20.30
N SER A 328 18.48 -1.23 -19.58
CA SER A 328 18.51 0.22 -19.35
C SER A 328 17.18 0.73 -18.76
N VAL A 329 16.75 0.08 -17.69
CA VAL A 329 15.60 0.47 -16.86
C VAL A 329 16.10 0.80 -15.46
N GLU A 330 15.92 2.06 -15.08
CA GLU A 330 16.28 2.52 -13.76
C GLU A 330 15.21 2.10 -12.74
N LEU A 331 15.58 1.19 -11.83
CA LEU A 331 14.81 0.90 -10.64
C LEU A 331 15.42 1.64 -9.44
N GLY A 332 14.61 2.47 -8.78
CA GLY A 332 15.06 3.25 -7.63
C GLY A 332 15.26 2.40 -6.37
N ILE A 333 15.71 3.03 -5.27
CA ILE A 333 15.97 2.36 -3.99
C ILE A 333 14.68 2.06 -3.19
N SER A 334 13.64 2.88 -3.35
CA SER A 334 12.36 2.75 -2.62
C SER A 334 11.76 1.35 -2.59
N PRO A 335 11.74 0.57 -3.69
CA PRO A 335 11.15 -0.77 -3.70
C PRO A 335 11.98 -1.78 -2.89
N LEU A 336 13.29 -1.56 -2.76
CA LEU A 336 14.17 -2.35 -1.90
C LEU A 336 13.86 -2.10 -0.42
N VAL A 337 13.66 -0.84 -0.03
CA VAL A 337 13.21 -0.47 1.33
C VAL A 337 11.87 -1.13 1.63
N ASP A 338 10.92 -1.06 0.68
CA ASP A 338 9.61 -1.70 0.82
C ASP A 338 9.69 -3.23 0.92
N ALA A 339 10.59 -3.87 0.18
CA ALA A 339 10.83 -5.30 0.29
C ALA A 339 11.35 -5.70 1.67
N VAL A 340 12.29 -4.93 2.24
CA VAL A 340 12.76 -5.16 3.62
C VAL A 340 11.64 -4.96 4.63
N LYS A 341 10.82 -3.91 4.48
CA LYS A 341 9.65 -3.70 5.36
C LYS A 341 8.64 -4.84 5.28
N MET A 342 8.32 -5.33 4.07
CA MET A 342 7.45 -6.49 3.88
C MET A 342 8.06 -7.76 4.47
N CYS A 343 9.38 -7.95 4.37
CA CYS A 343 10.09 -9.07 4.99
C CYS A 343 9.89 -9.04 6.51
N ILE A 344 10.26 -7.93 7.16
CA ILE A 344 10.14 -7.75 8.61
C ILE A 344 8.69 -7.94 9.06
N ALA A 345 7.73 -7.29 8.38
CA ALA A 345 6.31 -7.42 8.72
C ALA A 345 5.82 -8.87 8.58
N THR A 346 6.24 -9.59 7.53
CA THR A 346 5.88 -11.00 7.31
C THR A 346 6.47 -11.89 8.38
N SER A 347 7.76 -11.74 8.70
CA SER A 347 8.42 -12.57 9.70
C SER A 347 7.79 -12.44 11.09
N ILE A 348 7.31 -11.24 11.46
CA ILE A 348 6.67 -11.02 12.76
C ILE A 348 5.22 -11.52 12.77
N LEU A 349 4.42 -11.22 11.74
CA LEU A 349 2.97 -11.43 11.75
C LEU A 349 2.48 -12.68 11.02
N PHE A 350 3.19 -13.06 9.96
CA PHE A 350 2.67 -13.96 8.92
C PHE A 350 3.62 -15.12 8.63
N SER A 351 4.68 -15.33 9.42
CA SER A 351 5.70 -16.37 9.20
C SER A 351 5.16 -17.79 9.16
N LYS A 352 4.06 -18.07 9.86
CA LYS A 352 3.36 -19.37 9.82
C LYS A 352 2.32 -19.48 8.71
N LEU A 353 2.04 -18.38 8.01
CA LEU A 353 0.95 -18.28 7.04
C LEU A 353 1.44 -18.26 5.60
N VAL A 354 2.67 -17.84 5.36
CA VAL A 354 3.24 -17.64 4.02
C VAL A 354 4.58 -18.35 3.93
N THR A 355 4.80 -19.05 2.82
CA THR A 355 6.11 -19.66 2.50
C THR A 355 7.04 -18.63 1.86
N ASP A 356 8.35 -18.84 1.91
CA ASP A 356 9.32 -17.93 1.26
C ASP A 356 9.06 -17.79 -0.25
N ALA A 357 8.66 -18.87 -0.94
CA ALA A 357 8.29 -18.81 -2.36
C ALA A 357 7.05 -17.93 -2.62
N GLU A 358 6.00 -18.06 -1.79
CA GLU A 358 4.81 -17.22 -1.88
C GLU A 358 5.13 -15.75 -1.56
N LEU A 359 6.04 -15.50 -0.61
CA LEU A 359 6.51 -14.16 -0.28
C LEU A 359 7.32 -13.55 -1.44
N ALA A 360 8.19 -14.34 -2.09
CA ALA A 360 8.96 -13.93 -3.24
C ALA A 360 8.05 -13.54 -4.41
N ASP A 361 7.02 -14.37 -4.66
CA ASP A 361 6.00 -14.10 -5.68
C ASP A 361 5.19 -12.83 -5.36
N LEU A 362 4.80 -12.65 -4.09
CA LEU A 362 4.12 -11.44 -3.64
C LEU A 362 4.98 -10.19 -3.82
N MET A 363 6.20 -10.17 -3.30
CA MET A 363 7.05 -8.99 -3.34
C MET A 363 7.38 -8.60 -4.78
N LEU A 364 7.69 -9.58 -5.64
CA LEU A 364 8.01 -9.31 -7.03
C LEU A 364 6.79 -8.78 -7.80
N SER A 365 5.64 -9.43 -7.68
CA SER A 365 4.41 -9.03 -8.37
C SER A 365 3.82 -7.71 -7.88
N SER A 366 4.02 -7.37 -6.60
CA SER A 366 3.39 -6.20 -5.97
C SER A 366 4.26 -4.95 -5.92
N LEU A 367 5.59 -5.10 -5.86
CA LEU A 367 6.51 -3.97 -5.73
C LEU A 367 7.29 -3.71 -7.02
N ILE A 368 7.83 -4.75 -7.66
CA ILE A 368 8.87 -4.60 -8.69
C ILE A 368 8.28 -4.58 -10.10
N ILE A 369 7.54 -5.64 -10.49
CA ILE A 369 6.99 -5.77 -11.85
C ILE A 369 6.11 -4.57 -12.25
N PRO A 370 5.24 -4.00 -11.39
CA PRO A 370 4.45 -2.83 -11.74
C PRO A 370 5.29 -1.62 -12.19
N GLN A 371 6.52 -1.48 -11.69
CA GLN A 371 7.43 -0.39 -12.06
C GLN A 371 8.05 -0.61 -13.45
N LEU A 372 8.16 -1.87 -13.88
CA LEU A 372 8.50 -2.21 -15.26
C LEU A 372 7.37 -1.80 -16.23
N GLY A 373 6.18 -1.40 -15.77
CA GLY A 373 5.14 -0.79 -16.61
C GLY A 373 5.65 0.28 -17.58
N ILE A 374 6.70 1.01 -17.18
CA ILE A 374 7.31 2.08 -17.97
C ILE A 374 7.95 1.61 -19.29
N ILE A 375 8.31 0.32 -19.41
CA ILE A 375 8.90 -0.20 -20.65
C ILE A 375 7.89 -0.62 -21.70
N ALA A 376 6.60 -0.76 -21.37
CA ALA A 376 5.60 -1.22 -22.33
C ALA A 376 5.53 -0.34 -23.61
N PRO A 377 5.64 1.01 -23.55
CA PRO A 377 5.76 1.84 -24.75
C PRO A 377 7.03 1.57 -25.57
N ARG A 378 8.17 1.34 -24.92
CA ARG A 378 9.45 1.01 -25.60
C ARG A 378 9.36 -0.33 -26.31
N ILE A 379 8.79 -1.35 -25.66
CA ILE A 379 8.57 -2.68 -26.25
C ILE A 379 7.74 -2.55 -27.54
N ARG A 380 6.63 -1.79 -27.50
CA ARG A 380 5.78 -1.58 -28.68
C ARG A 380 6.50 -0.82 -29.79
N ALA A 381 7.30 0.19 -29.44
CA ALA A 381 8.07 0.95 -30.41
C ALA A 381 9.12 0.09 -31.10
N GLU A 382 9.87 -0.73 -30.36
CA GLU A 382 10.86 -1.66 -30.93
C GLU A 382 10.21 -2.68 -31.89
N ALA A 383 9.09 -3.28 -31.48
CA ALA A 383 8.35 -4.23 -32.31
C ALA A 383 7.88 -3.62 -33.65
N LEU A 384 7.51 -2.34 -33.67
CA LEU A 384 7.16 -1.62 -34.90
C LEU A 384 8.37 -1.31 -35.77
N LEU A 385 9.55 -1.11 -35.17
CA LEU A 385 10.81 -0.80 -35.85
C LEU A 385 11.59 -2.04 -36.30
N GLY A 386 11.09 -3.25 -36.04
CA GLY A 386 11.73 -4.52 -36.40
C GLY A 386 12.90 -4.93 -35.48
N SER A 387 13.06 -4.26 -34.34
CA SER A 387 13.95 -4.70 -33.25
C SER A 387 13.14 -5.48 -32.23
N GLU A 388 13.67 -6.59 -31.71
CA GLU A 388 13.01 -7.36 -30.65
C GLU A 388 13.92 -7.62 -29.44
N GLU A 389 15.03 -6.88 -29.28
CA GLU A 389 15.98 -7.15 -28.21
C GLU A 389 15.37 -6.98 -26.81
N LEU A 390 14.66 -5.88 -26.56
CA LEU A 390 13.98 -5.65 -25.28
C LEU A 390 12.88 -6.69 -25.05
N LEU A 391 12.07 -6.95 -26.07
CA LEU A 391 10.98 -7.95 -26.00
C LEU A 391 11.53 -9.34 -25.69
N LYS A 392 12.67 -9.72 -26.29
CA LYS A 392 13.34 -10.99 -26.04
C LYS A 392 13.80 -11.10 -24.59
N ARG A 393 14.48 -10.08 -24.06
CA ARG A 393 14.93 -10.06 -22.65
C ARG A 393 13.76 -10.13 -21.66
N VAL A 394 12.67 -9.42 -21.94
CA VAL A 394 11.46 -9.48 -21.10
C VAL A 394 10.79 -10.86 -21.17
N LYS A 395 10.76 -11.51 -22.34
CA LYS A 395 10.31 -12.90 -22.48
C LYS A 395 11.23 -13.89 -21.75
N GLU A 396 12.54 -13.66 -21.72
CA GLU A 396 13.50 -14.48 -20.96
C GLU A 396 13.28 -14.34 -19.45
N LEU A 397 13.01 -13.13 -18.96
CA LEU A 397 12.56 -12.91 -17.57
C LEU A 397 11.25 -13.65 -17.30
N GLN A 398 10.27 -13.54 -18.19
CA GLN A 398 8.99 -14.23 -18.05
C GLN A 398 9.15 -15.75 -17.98
N LYS A 399 9.99 -16.33 -18.85
CA LYS A 399 10.31 -17.75 -18.84
C LYS A 399 11.02 -18.18 -17.56
N THR A 400 11.94 -17.35 -17.06
CA THR A 400 12.64 -17.62 -15.80
C THR A 400 11.68 -17.61 -14.61
N ILE A 401 10.76 -16.63 -14.56
CA ILE A 401 9.69 -16.58 -13.54
C ILE A 401 8.74 -17.77 -13.68
N GLU A 402 8.41 -18.18 -14.90
CA GLU A 402 7.60 -19.36 -15.17
C GLU A 402 8.24 -20.63 -14.63
N GLU A 403 9.51 -20.88 -14.95
CA GLU A 403 10.25 -22.06 -14.49
C GLU A 403 10.51 -22.03 -12.98
N LEU A 404 10.68 -20.84 -12.39
CA LEU A 404 10.95 -20.68 -10.97
C LEU A 404 9.66 -20.79 -10.13
N LEU A 405 8.67 -19.94 -10.42
CA LEU A 405 7.46 -19.76 -9.61
C LEU A 405 6.21 -20.46 -10.18
N GLY A 406 6.26 -20.91 -11.43
CA GLY A 406 5.15 -21.55 -12.12
C GLY A 406 4.21 -20.56 -12.82
N VAL A 407 3.49 -21.04 -13.84
CA VAL A 407 2.50 -20.25 -14.62
C VAL A 407 1.32 -19.72 -13.79
N LYS A 408 1.12 -20.29 -12.59
CA LYS A 408 0.04 -19.90 -11.68
C LYS A 408 0.44 -18.80 -10.69
N SER A 409 1.73 -18.47 -10.62
CA SER A 409 2.25 -17.37 -9.79
C SER A 409 1.66 -16.02 -10.19
N LEU A 410 1.58 -15.11 -9.22
CA LEU A 410 1.12 -13.74 -9.48
C LEU A 410 2.11 -13.00 -10.37
N SER A 411 3.41 -13.18 -10.13
CA SER A 411 4.49 -12.54 -10.88
C SER A 411 4.43 -12.88 -12.36
N TYR A 412 4.23 -14.16 -12.69
CA TYR A 412 4.09 -14.59 -14.08
C TYR A 412 2.89 -13.90 -14.76
N ARG A 413 1.75 -13.81 -14.07
CA ARG A 413 0.52 -13.23 -14.64
C ARG A 413 0.61 -11.73 -14.82
N VAL A 414 1.15 -11.02 -13.84
CA VAL A 414 1.36 -9.57 -13.94
C VAL A 414 2.35 -9.25 -15.05
N LEU A 415 3.45 -10.01 -15.14
CA LEU A 415 4.44 -9.84 -16.22
C LEU A 415 3.89 -10.22 -17.60
N ARG A 416 3.07 -11.27 -17.69
CA ARG A 416 2.36 -11.61 -18.93
C ARG A 416 1.49 -10.45 -19.41
N GLY A 417 0.75 -9.82 -18.48
CA GLY A 417 -0.05 -8.64 -18.78
C GLY A 417 0.77 -7.44 -19.29
N LEU A 418 2.05 -7.30 -18.88
CA LEU A 418 2.96 -6.28 -19.39
C LEU A 418 3.31 -6.50 -20.87
N ILE A 419 3.52 -7.76 -21.26
CA ILE A 419 3.95 -8.15 -22.62
C ILE A 419 2.76 -8.13 -23.60
N GLU A 420 1.57 -8.52 -23.13
CA GLU A 420 0.34 -8.59 -23.93
C GLU A 420 -0.45 -7.26 -23.98
N ALA A 421 0.12 -6.15 -23.46
CA ALA A 421 -0.48 -4.81 -23.44
C ALA A 421 0.30 -3.82 -24.32
#